data_AF-A0A966UAQ7-F1
#
_entry.id   AF-A0A966UAQ7-F1
#
_cell.length_a   1.000
_cell.length_b   1.000
_cell.length_c   1.000
_cell.angle_alpha   90.00
_cell.angle_beta   90.00
_cell.angle_gamma   90.00
#
_symmetry.space_group_name_H-M   'P 1'
#
loop_
_entity.id
_entity.type
_entity.pdbx_description
1 polymer ?
#
loop_
_entity_poly.entity_id
_entity_poly.type
_entity_poly.pdbx_seq_one_letter_code
_entity_poly.pdbx_strand_id
1 'polypeptide(L)'
;MTFLRHYLKTQRLIICVFIGLLPILASGQVVPAPGGISGASLWSSDGDSAGFIGNYHTLNLLDLEVSAAGKIPKMEGATTLFLVLKPSFTSSTGKKFMELGDITVFDNKIMHGATWTSLDFSDGNPKILTLSMQRSSRYKTSYTPHLEIIDSSLFSIAELVYYPRLSSREQVKMVNTYLAIKYSVPITGVSDKDWRDYLAADSSRYWDYTTDKMYSLRVLGLGRSASEDLYQSQTQASHGSMMQLSLDTLKSPGQMPRVPISDAAMLLHIQLGIGYSANL
;
A
#
# COMPACT_ATOMS: atom_id res chain seq x y z
N MET A 1 -56.46 58.37 -58.63
CA MET A 1 -57.52 57.34 -58.52
C MET A 1 -56.84 55.98 -58.53
N THR A 2 -56.27 55.57 -57.40
CA THR A 2 -56.83 54.56 -56.47
C THR A 2 -56.89 53.17 -57.11
N PHE A 3 -55.97 52.28 -56.74
CA PHE A 3 -56.31 50.88 -56.43
C PHE A 3 -55.27 50.31 -55.46
N LEU A 4 -55.73 50.13 -54.22
CA LEU A 4 -55.05 49.52 -53.09
C LEU A 4 -55.17 47.98 -53.23
N ARG A 5 -54.07 47.22 -53.24
CA ARG A 5 -54.10 45.76 -53.02
C ARG A 5 -53.32 45.44 -51.74
N HIS A 6 -54.05 44.94 -50.75
CA HIS A 6 -53.56 44.46 -49.46
C HIS A 6 -52.64 43.24 -49.63
N TYR A 7 -51.49 43.25 -48.97
CA TYR A 7 -50.51 42.17 -48.93
C TYR A 7 -50.58 41.49 -47.55
N LEU A 8 -51.20 40.31 -47.47
CA LEU A 8 -51.19 39.46 -46.27
C LEU A 8 -49.90 38.63 -46.28
N LYS A 9 -48.94 38.98 -45.42
CA LYS A 9 -47.65 38.31 -45.28
C LYS A 9 -47.76 37.23 -44.19
N THR A 10 -47.73 35.97 -44.61
CA THR A 10 -47.77 34.78 -43.76
C THR A 10 -46.47 34.68 -42.95
N GLN A 11 -46.54 34.84 -41.62
CA GLN A 11 -45.40 34.62 -40.72
C GLN A 11 -45.25 33.13 -40.43
N ARG A 12 -44.13 32.52 -40.86
CA ARG A 12 -43.73 31.17 -40.47
C ARG A 12 -42.92 31.27 -39.16
N LEU A 13 -43.46 30.69 -38.09
CA LEU A 13 -42.79 30.55 -36.80
C LEU A 13 -41.79 29.38 -36.89
N ILE A 14 -40.48 29.66 -36.82
CA ILE A 14 -39.43 28.64 -36.74
C ILE A 14 -39.15 28.41 -35.24
N ILE A 15 -39.50 27.22 -34.74
CA ILE A 15 -39.20 26.78 -33.38
C ILE A 15 -37.80 26.17 -33.39
N CYS A 16 -36.81 26.90 -32.88
CA CYS A 16 -35.47 26.37 -32.63
C CYS A 16 -35.51 25.53 -31.34
N VAL A 17 -35.50 24.20 -31.47
CA VAL A 17 -35.29 23.28 -30.34
C VAL A 17 -33.82 23.35 -29.96
N PHE A 18 -33.49 24.10 -28.91
CA PHE A 18 -32.19 24.03 -28.24
C PHE A 18 -32.11 22.68 -27.52
N ILE A 19 -31.43 21.70 -28.12
CA ILE A 19 -31.02 20.48 -27.43
C ILE A 19 -29.90 20.91 -26.48
N GLY A 20 -30.26 21.17 -25.23
CA GLY A 20 -29.29 21.42 -24.16
C GLY A 20 -28.36 20.22 -24.03
N LEU A 21 -27.07 20.43 -24.25
CA LEU A 21 -26.03 19.48 -23.89
C LEU A 21 -26.11 19.28 -22.37
N LEU A 22 -26.67 18.15 -21.94
CA LEU A 22 -26.56 17.72 -20.55
C LEU A 22 -25.06 17.58 -20.25
N PRO A 23 -24.52 18.18 -19.18
CA PRO A 23 -23.15 17.91 -18.80
C PRO A 23 -23.06 16.42 -18.47
N ILE A 24 -22.24 15.71 -19.25
CA ILE A 24 -21.80 14.36 -18.89
C ILE A 24 -21.15 14.52 -17.52
N LEU A 25 -21.79 13.98 -16.49
CA LEU A 25 -21.13 13.74 -15.21
C LEU A 25 -19.98 12.78 -15.53
N ALA A 26 -18.78 13.33 -15.72
CA ALA A 26 -17.58 12.52 -15.70
C ALA A 26 -17.55 11.87 -14.32
N SER A 27 -17.80 10.56 -14.27
CA SER A 27 -17.52 9.75 -13.09
C SER A 27 -16.10 10.08 -12.67
N GLY A 28 -15.93 10.67 -11.48
CA GLY A 28 -14.61 11.02 -10.96
C GLY A 28 -13.72 9.80 -11.08
N GLN A 29 -12.58 9.95 -11.77
CA GLN A 29 -11.60 8.87 -11.83
C GLN A 29 -11.22 8.50 -10.40
N VAL A 30 -11.34 7.22 -10.04
CA VAL A 30 -10.84 6.72 -8.76
C VAL A 30 -9.33 6.96 -8.77
N VAL A 31 -8.83 7.79 -7.85
CA VAL A 31 -7.40 8.04 -7.73
C VAL A 31 -6.80 6.85 -6.99
N PRO A 32 -5.96 6.02 -7.63
CA PRO A 32 -5.34 4.88 -6.99
C PRO A 32 -4.42 5.36 -5.86
N ALA A 33 -4.50 4.69 -4.71
CA ALA A 33 -3.66 4.98 -3.56
C ALA A 33 -3.47 3.73 -2.70
N PRO A 34 -2.33 3.53 -2.04
CA PRO A 34 -2.09 2.31 -1.27
C PRO A 34 -3.08 2.24 -0.10
N GLY A 35 -3.90 1.18 -0.09
CA GLY A 35 -4.98 1.01 0.89
C GLY A 35 -6.12 2.03 0.78
N GLY A 36 -6.26 2.72 -0.36
CA GLY A 36 -7.30 3.73 -0.58
C GLY A 36 -7.00 5.07 0.10
N ILE A 37 -5.79 5.24 0.65
CA ILE A 37 -5.43 6.44 1.42
C ILE A 37 -4.61 7.39 0.55
N SER A 38 -5.25 8.48 0.11
CA SER A 38 -4.55 9.54 -0.62
C SER A 38 -3.60 10.36 0.27
N GLY A 39 -2.69 11.10 -0.35
CA GLY A 39 -1.81 12.05 0.35
C GLY A 39 -0.42 11.53 0.70
N ALA A 40 -0.02 10.35 0.18
CA ALA A 40 1.38 9.94 0.18
C ALA A 40 2.20 10.94 -0.64
N SER A 41 3.32 11.43 -0.10
CA SER A 41 4.23 12.29 -0.86
C SER A 41 5.31 11.50 -1.59
N LEU A 42 5.59 10.29 -1.11
CA LEU A 42 6.41 9.30 -1.78
C LEU A 42 5.70 7.94 -1.70
N TRP A 43 5.57 7.30 -2.85
CA TRP A 43 5.07 5.94 -2.98
C TRP A 43 5.90 5.27 -4.07
N SER A 44 6.73 4.31 -3.66
CA SER A 44 7.60 3.55 -4.54
C SER A 44 7.17 2.09 -4.47
N SER A 45 6.51 1.64 -5.55
CA SER A 45 5.98 0.29 -5.76
C SER A 45 6.56 -0.31 -7.04
N ASP A 46 6.12 -1.52 -7.39
CA ASP A 46 6.40 -2.18 -8.68
C ASP A 46 7.89 -2.30 -9.00
N GLY A 47 8.60 -2.96 -8.09
CA GLY A 47 10.03 -3.16 -8.21
C GLY A 47 10.46 -3.88 -9.47
N ASP A 48 11.74 -3.72 -9.79
CA ASP A 48 12.41 -4.25 -10.97
C ASP A 48 13.69 -5.04 -10.61
N SER A 49 14.00 -5.16 -9.32
CA SER A 49 15.09 -5.97 -8.83
C SER A 49 14.76 -7.47 -8.91
N ALA A 50 15.79 -8.32 -8.88
CA ALA A 50 15.65 -9.76 -8.98
C ALA A 50 15.03 -10.42 -7.72
N GLY A 51 14.98 -9.71 -6.60
CA GLY A 51 14.38 -10.20 -5.35
C GLY A 51 12.86 -10.22 -5.40
N PHE A 52 12.25 -11.06 -4.55
CA PHE A 52 10.80 -11.17 -4.43
C PHE A 52 10.32 -11.16 -2.97
N ILE A 53 9.18 -10.50 -2.75
CA ILE A 53 8.34 -10.67 -1.55
C ILE A 53 6.92 -10.99 -2.03
N GLY A 54 6.38 -12.12 -1.59
CA GLY A 54 5.15 -12.66 -2.17
C GLY A 54 5.33 -12.92 -3.67
N ASN A 55 4.41 -12.43 -4.50
CA ASN A 55 4.48 -12.54 -5.96
C ASN A 55 5.03 -11.28 -6.66
N TYR A 56 5.61 -10.33 -5.92
CA TYR A 56 6.09 -9.05 -6.47
C TYR A 56 7.60 -8.93 -6.38
N HIS A 57 8.17 -8.23 -7.35
CA HIS A 57 9.57 -7.84 -7.38
C HIS A 57 9.89 -6.81 -6.29
N THR A 58 11.10 -6.88 -5.75
CA THR A 58 11.66 -5.86 -4.87
C THR A 58 12.15 -4.66 -5.66
N LEU A 59 12.20 -3.49 -5.04
CA LEU A 59 12.70 -2.25 -5.64
C LEU A 59 14.21 -2.32 -5.89
N ASN A 60 14.67 -1.71 -6.99
CA ASN A 60 16.06 -1.28 -7.10
C ASN A 60 16.33 -0.13 -6.11
N LEU A 61 17.25 -0.35 -5.17
CA LEU A 61 17.52 0.61 -4.10
C LEU A 61 18.21 1.88 -4.57
N LEU A 62 18.95 1.84 -5.69
CA LEU A 62 19.54 3.04 -6.28
C LEU A 62 18.46 3.91 -6.92
N ASP A 63 17.55 3.30 -7.68
CA ASP A 63 16.44 4.01 -8.31
C ASP A 63 15.45 4.54 -7.27
N LEU A 64 15.26 3.80 -6.17
CA LEU A 64 14.50 4.26 -5.02
C LEU A 64 15.08 5.56 -4.45
N GLU A 65 16.39 5.62 -4.21
CA GLU A 65 17.05 6.82 -3.67
C GLU A 65 16.85 8.03 -4.61
N VAL A 66 17.08 7.84 -5.90
CA VAL A 66 16.89 8.88 -6.92
C VAL A 66 15.43 9.33 -7.02
N SER A 67 14.49 8.39 -7.00
CA SER A 67 13.05 8.68 -7.12
C SER A 67 12.46 9.35 -5.87
N ALA A 68 13.10 9.17 -4.72
CA ALA A 68 12.72 9.79 -3.44
C ALA A 68 13.23 11.23 -3.31
N ALA A 69 14.27 11.60 -4.07
CA ALA A 69 14.86 12.93 -4.02
C ALA A 69 13.80 14.03 -4.25
N GLY A 70 13.68 14.93 -3.27
CA GLY A 70 12.73 16.05 -3.32
C GLY A 70 11.25 15.70 -3.10
N LYS A 71 10.89 14.43 -2.94
CA LYS A 71 9.50 13.99 -2.67
C LYS A 71 9.15 13.93 -1.17
N ILE A 72 10.16 13.95 -0.32
CA ILE A 72 9.97 13.89 1.14
C ILE A 72 10.09 15.33 1.68
N PRO A 73 8.97 15.96 2.09
CA PRO A 73 9.01 17.29 2.66
C PRO A 73 9.70 17.27 4.03
N LYS A 74 9.92 18.46 4.60
CA LYS A 74 10.37 18.59 5.99
C LYS A 74 9.45 17.80 6.90
N MET A 75 10.03 17.00 7.78
CA MET A 75 9.29 16.13 8.67
C MET A 75 8.77 16.97 9.83
N GLU A 76 7.46 17.22 9.83
CA GLU A 76 6.77 18.04 10.82
C GLU A 76 5.39 17.44 11.13
N GLY A 77 4.93 17.59 12.37
CA GLY A 77 3.63 17.05 12.76
C GLY A 77 3.58 15.52 12.66
N ALA A 78 2.44 15.03 12.20
CA ALA A 78 2.15 13.61 12.13
C ALA A 78 2.59 13.01 10.80
N THR A 79 3.66 12.21 10.83
CA THR A 79 4.21 11.55 9.65
C THR A 79 4.14 10.04 9.82
N THR A 80 3.85 9.30 8.75
CA THR A 80 3.89 7.84 8.76
C THR A 80 4.74 7.32 7.61
N LEU A 81 5.69 6.43 7.94
CA LEU A 81 6.50 5.67 6.99
C LEU A 81 6.07 4.20 7.04
N PHE A 82 5.88 3.61 5.87
CA PHE A 82 5.68 2.18 5.67
C PHE A 82 6.81 1.62 4.82
N LEU A 83 7.35 0.48 5.24
CA LEU A 83 8.39 -0.25 4.52
C LEU A 83 8.06 -1.75 4.53
N VAL A 84 8.02 -2.36 3.36
CA VAL A 84 7.94 -3.84 3.24
C VAL A 84 9.36 -4.36 3.03
N LEU A 85 9.90 -5.00 4.07
CA LEU A 85 11.31 -5.37 4.15
C LEU A 85 11.48 -6.89 4.18
N LYS A 86 12.51 -7.39 3.51
CA LYS A 86 12.98 -8.78 3.65
C LYS A 86 14.46 -8.79 4.04
N PRO A 87 14.85 -9.46 5.13
CA PRO A 87 16.24 -9.56 5.53
C PRO A 87 17.03 -10.41 4.51
N SER A 88 18.27 -10.01 4.26
CA SER A 88 19.25 -10.75 3.44
C SER A 88 20.42 -11.29 4.28
N PHE A 89 20.22 -11.37 5.59
CA PHE A 89 21.17 -11.86 6.58
C PHE A 89 20.53 -12.91 7.50
N THR A 90 21.36 -13.76 8.10
CA THR A 90 20.93 -14.79 9.08
C THR A 90 21.14 -14.37 10.53
N SER A 91 21.97 -13.36 10.77
CA SER A 91 22.20 -12.78 12.08
C SER A 91 22.38 -11.27 11.97
N SER A 92 21.76 -10.54 12.89
CA SER A 92 21.89 -9.09 12.95
C SER A 92 23.17 -8.69 13.69
N THR A 93 23.86 -7.67 13.20
CA THR A 93 25.16 -7.20 13.71
C THR A 93 25.14 -5.74 14.18
N GLY A 94 23.98 -5.07 14.12
CA GLY A 94 23.83 -3.66 14.43
C GLY A 94 24.31 -2.74 13.31
N LYS A 95 24.32 -3.21 12.05
CA LYS A 95 24.68 -2.38 10.89
C LYS A 95 23.51 -1.51 10.45
N LYS A 96 23.84 -0.31 9.96
CA LYS A 96 22.87 0.61 9.37
C LYS A 96 22.50 0.15 7.97
N PHE A 97 21.21 0.11 7.69
CA PHE A 97 20.66 -0.17 6.37
C PHE A 97 20.38 1.12 5.60
N MET A 98 19.61 2.02 6.18
CA MET A 98 19.19 3.27 5.54
C MET A 98 18.96 4.37 6.56
N GLU A 99 19.04 5.60 6.08
CA GLU A 99 18.67 6.81 6.80
C GLU A 99 17.59 7.58 6.05
N LEU A 100 16.64 8.13 6.81
CA LEU A 100 15.64 9.06 6.32
C LEU A 100 15.42 10.15 7.36
N GLY A 101 16.13 11.26 7.20
CA GLY A 101 16.07 12.37 8.15
C GLY A 101 16.57 11.99 9.55
N ASP A 102 15.67 11.95 10.53
CA ASP A 102 15.94 11.53 11.92
C ASP A 102 15.57 10.06 12.20
N ILE A 103 15.26 9.30 11.14
CA ILE A 103 15.00 7.86 11.19
C ILE A 103 16.23 7.14 10.65
N THR A 104 16.76 6.21 11.44
CA THR A 104 17.82 5.30 10.99
C THR A 104 17.35 3.86 11.18
N VAL A 105 17.33 3.10 10.10
CA VAL A 105 16.99 1.66 10.15
C VAL A 105 18.29 0.88 10.21
N PHE A 106 18.40 0.01 11.21
CA PHE A 106 19.48 -0.97 11.36
C PHE A 106 18.92 -2.37 11.12
N ASP A 107 19.82 -3.35 11.00
CA ASP A 107 19.47 -4.77 10.93
C ASP A 107 18.76 -5.32 12.19
N ASN A 108 18.88 -4.65 13.34
CA ASN A 108 18.32 -5.08 14.62
C ASN A 108 17.46 -4.03 15.36
N LYS A 109 17.33 -2.81 14.84
CA LYS A 109 16.57 -1.74 15.48
C LYS A 109 16.24 -0.62 14.53
N ILE A 110 15.33 0.25 14.95
CA ILE A 110 15.10 1.55 14.32
C ILE A 110 15.34 2.62 15.35
N MET A 111 16.15 3.59 14.99
CA MET A 111 16.24 4.84 15.71
C MET A 111 15.22 5.82 15.15
N HIS A 112 14.47 6.47 16.03
CA HIS A 112 13.50 7.50 15.69
C HIS A 112 13.60 8.62 16.73
N GLY A 113 14.12 9.77 16.30
CA GLY A 113 14.48 10.85 17.22
C GLY A 113 15.53 10.40 18.24
N ALA A 114 15.24 10.56 19.53
CA ALA A 114 16.13 10.15 20.63
C ALA A 114 15.87 8.71 21.15
N THR A 115 14.87 8.03 20.59
CA THR A 115 14.44 6.70 21.03
C THR A 115 14.71 5.63 19.98
N TRP A 116 14.59 4.37 20.39
CA TRP A 116 14.76 3.25 19.49
C TRP A 116 13.71 2.17 19.75
N THR A 117 13.49 1.33 18.74
CA THR A 117 12.61 0.17 18.80
C THR A 117 13.36 -1.03 18.23
N SER A 118 13.32 -2.17 18.92
CA SER A 118 13.98 -3.40 18.48
C SER A 118 13.33 -3.92 17.20
N LEU A 119 14.16 -4.46 16.31
CA LEU A 119 13.74 -5.26 15.17
C LEU A 119 14.31 -6.66 15.33
N ASP A 120 13.48 -7.67 15.12
CA ASP A 120 13.89 -9.06 15.13
C ASP A 120 13.60 -9.65 13.75
N PHE A 121 14.65 -10.03 13.03
CA PHE A 121 14.59 -10.72 11.74
C PHE A 121 15.23 -12.11 11.80
N SER A 122 15.35 -12.69 13.00
CA SER A 122 15.94 -14.02 13.20
C SER A 122 15.20 -15.14 12.47
N ASP A 123 13.92 -14.93 12.15
CA ASP A 123 13.10 -15.84 11.39
C ASP A 123 13.34 -15.77 9.86
N GLY A 124 14.12 -14.80 9.38
CA GLY A 124 14.39 -14.58 7.96
C GLY A 124 13.16 -14.14 7.15
N ASN A 125 12.03 -13.90 7.82
CA ASN A 125 10.76 -13.62 7.15
C ASN A 125 10.65 -12.13 6.80
N PRO A 126 9.98 -11.79 5.70
CA PRO A 126 9.65 -10.41 5.42
C PRO A 126 8.71 -9.84 6.47
N LYS A 127 8.82 -8.53 6.71
CA LYS A 127 8.00 -7.79 7.68
C LYS A 127 7.55 -6.46 7.10
N ILE A 128 6.38 -6.01 7.53
CA ILE A 128 5.91 -4.65 7.30
C ILE A 128 6.31 -3.82 8.51
N LEU A 129 7.16 -2.83 8.27
CA LEU A 129 7.52 -1.84 9.25
C LEU A 129 6.63 -0.61 9.06
N THR A 130 5.89 -0.25 10.11
CA THR A 130 5.12 0.99 10.18
C THR A 130 5.69 1.88 11.29
N LEU A 131 6.13 3.08 10.94
CA LEU A 131 6.59 4.08 11.88
C LEU A 131 5.71 5.32 11.78
N SER A 132 4.86 5.52 12.79
CA SER A 132 4.04 6.73 12.94
C SER A 132 4.63 7.63 14.02
N MET A 133 4.92 8.88 13.68
CA MET A 133 5.57 9.84 14.56
C MET A 133 4.74 11.11 14.64
N GLN A 134 4.65 11.72 15.83
CA GLN A 134 4.04 13.03 16.02
C GLN A 134 5.11 14.00 16.54
N ARG A 135 5.58 14.90 15.66
CA ARG A 135 6.56 15.94 16.02
C ARG A 135 5.84 17.23 16.39
N SER A 136 6.24 17.85 17.50
CA SER A 136 5.76 19.20 17.80
C SER A 136 6.35 20.20 16.81
N SER A 137 5.67 21.33 16.59
CA SER A 137 6.18 22.38 15.69
C SER A 137 7.58 22.90 16.07
N ARG A 138 8.04 22.69 17.30
CA ARG A 138 9.38 23.07 17.79
C ARG A 138 10.47 22.09 17.34
N TYR A 139 10.11 20.83 17.10
CA TYR A 139 11.02 19.74 16.70
C TYR A 139 10.84 19.33 15.23
N LYS A 140 10.28 20.21 14.39
CA LYS A 140 10.27 20.01 12.94
C LYS A 140 11.70 19.92 12.41
N THR A 141 11.95 19.07 11.41
CA THR A 141 13.27 19.06 10.79
C THR A 141 13.53 20.39 10.10
N SER A 142 14.66 21.03 10.43
CA SER A 142 15.03 22.33 9.84
C SER A 142 15.35 22.21 8.34
N TYR A 143 15.73 21.01 7.89
CA TYR A 143 16.09 20.68 6.52
C TYR A 143 15.10 19.67 5.90
N THR A 144 15.09 19.63 4.56
CA THR A 144 14.36 18.62 3.78
C THR A 144 15.13 17.31 3.85
N PRO A 145 14.57 16.24 4.44
CA PRO A 145 15.27 14.98 4.57
C PRO A 145 15.57 14.38 3.19
N HIS A 146 16.66 13.63 3.11
CA HIS A 146 16.93 12.75 1.99
C HIS A 146 16.87 11.30 2.49
N LEU A 147 16.46 10.41 1.59
CA LEU A 147 16.62 8.98 1.77
C LEU A 147 18.06 8.64 1.37
N GLU A 148 18.77 7.87 2.19
CA GLU A 148 20.11 7.37 1.89
C GLU A 148 20.14 5.87 2.16
N ILE A 149 20.58 5.08 1.17
CA ILE A 149 20.81 3.65 1.32
C ILE A 149 22.28 3.42 1.69
N ILE A 150 22.53 3.02 2.92
CA ILE A 150 23.89 2.87 3.48
C ILE A 150 24.48 1.49 3.16
N ASP A 151 23.71 0.42 3.35
CA ASP A 151 24.15 -0.95 3.10
C ASP A 151 23.02 -1.76 2.45
N SER A 152 22.97 -1.71 1.12
CA SER A 152 21.97 -2.43 0.31
C SER A 152 22.02 -3.96 0.47
N SER A 153 23.07 -4.53 1.08
CA SER A 153 23.18 -5.97 1.30
C SER A 153 22.35 -6.49 2.48
N LEU A 154 21.83 -5.61 3.34
CA LEU A 154 21.11 -6.02 4.55
C LEU A 154 19.66 -6.39 4.27
N PHE A 155 18.96 -5.62 3.42
CA PHE A 155 17.54 -5.80 3.17
C PHE A 155 17.18 -5.58 1.71
N SER A 156 16.15 -6.28 1.26
CA SER A 156 15.40 -5.92 0.07
C SER A 156 14.10 -5.21 0.48
N ILE A 157 13.74 -4.14 -0.25
CA ILE A 157 12.48 -3.41 -0.05
C ILE A 157 11.54 -3.78 -1.19
N ALA A 158 10.28 -4.13 -0.90
CA ALA A 158 9.28 -4.34 -1.96
C ALA A 158 8.34 -3.16 -2.16
N GLU A 159 8.07 -2.38 -1.12
CA GLU A 159 7.33 -1.12 -1.22
C GLU A 159 7.77 -0.14 -0.13
N LEU A 160 7.83 1.14 -0.48
CA LEU A 160 8.02 2.24 0.46
C LEU A 160 6.90 3.26 0.26
N VAL A 161 6.21 3.59 1.35
CA VAL A 161 5.17 4.63 1.34
C VAL A 161 5.44 5.63 2.46
N TYR A 162 5.50 6.91 2.12
CA TYR A 162 5.67 7.98 3.08
C TYR A 162 4.52 8.98 2.99
N TYR A 163 3.88 9.19 4.15
CA TYR A 163 2.84 10.18 4.34
C TYR A 163 3.34 11.31 5.25
N PRO A 164 3.29 12.57 4.77
CA PRO A 164 3.68 13.71 5.60
C PRO A 164 2.63 14.11 6.63
N ARG A 165 1.39 13.61 6.52
CA ARG A 165 0.23 14.05 7.33
C ARG A 165 -0.74 12.92 7.70
N LEU A 166 -0.25 11.70 7.91
CA LEU A 166 -1.08 10.56 8.29
C LEU A 166 -1.00 10.32 9.79
N SER A 167 -2.15 10.33 10.47
CA SER A 167 -2.24 10.08 11.93
C SER A 167 -3.42 9.21 12.34
N SER A 168 -4.41 9.04 11.46
CA SER A 168 -5.56 8.20 11.76
C SER A 168 -5.13 6.73 11.85
N ARG A 169 -5.37 6.13 13.02
CA ARG A 169 -5.04 4.72 13.28
C ARG A 169 -5.73 3.80 12.27
N GLU A 170 -6.96 4.12 11.89
CA GLU A 170 -7.75 3.36 10.92
C GLU A 170 -7.14 3.42 9.52
N GLN A 171 -6.78 4.61 9.04
CA GLN A 171 -6.11 4.76 7.74
C GLN A 171 -4.74 4.05 7.72
N VAL A 172 -3.98 4.10 8.82
CA VAL A 172 -2.73 3.35 8.94
C VAL A 172 -2.97 1.84 8.87
N LYS A 173 -4.08 1.33 9.41
CA LYS A 173 -4.46 -0.09 9.27
C LYS A 173 -4.86 -0.46 7.85
N MET A 174 -5.53 0.43 7.11
CA MET A 174 -5.90 0.21 5.71
C MET A 174 -4.64 0.08 4.83
N VAL A 175 -3.66 0.97 5.01
CA VAL A 175 -2.36 0.85 4.31
C VAL A 175 -1.63 -0.44 4.69
N ASN A 176 -1.59 -0.80 5.99
CA ASN A 176 -1.02 -2.08 6.43
C ASN A 176 -1.73 -3.28 5.82
N THR A 177 -3.06 -3.24 5.70
CA THR A 177 -3.87 -4.30 5.08
C THR A 177 -3.51 -4.49 3.63
N TYR A 178 -3.48 -3.40 2.87
CA TYR A 178 -3.06 -3.41 1.48
C TYR A 178 -1.65 -4.01 1.31
N LEU A 179 -0.66 -3.57 2.11
CA LEU A 179 0.70 -4.11 2.05
C LEU A 179 0.75 -5.60 2.45
N ALA A 180 0.00 -5.98 3.48
CA ALA A 180 -0.04 -7.35 3.97
C ALA A 180 -0.63 -8.32 2.93
N ILE A 181 -1.72 -7.92 2.27
CA ILE A 181 -2.38 -8.70 1.24
C ILE A 181 -1.54 -8.75 -0.05
N LYS A 182 -0.97 -7.61 -0.47
CA LYS A 182 -0.14 -7.52 -1.68
C LYS A 182 1.11 -8.39 -1.55
N TYR A 183 1.81 -8.29 -0.43
CA TYR A 183 3.09 -8.97 -0.24
C TYR A 183 2.97 -10.29 0.52
N SER A 184 1.76 -10.74 0.85
CA SER A 184 1.48 -11.94 1.65
C SER A 184 2.21 -11.95 2.99
N VAL A 185 2.40 -10.77 3.59
CA VAL A 185 3.10 -10.59 4.87
C VAL A 185 2.06 -10.46 5.99
N PRO A 186 1.93 -11.45 6.89
CA PRO A 186 0.89 -11.41 7.90
C PRO A 186 1.13 -10.31 8.95
N ILE A 187 0.09 -9.53 9.26
CA ILE A 187 0.09 -8.53 10.36
C ILE A 187 -0.50 -9.09 11.66
N THR A 188 -0.90 -10.35 11.66
CA THR A 188 -1.50 -11.07 12.79
C THR A 188 -0.52 -11.38 13.92
N GLY A 189 0.78 -11.36 13.64
CA GLY A 189 1.86 -11.63 14.61
C GLY A 189 2.31 -10.43 15.46
N VAL A 190 1.79 -9.22 15.20
CA VAL A 190 2.20 -8.01 15.92
C VAL A 190 1.69 -8.00 17.37
N SER A 191 2.47 -7.47 18.32
CA SER A 191 2.16 -7.58 19.75
C SER A 191 0.83 -6.92 20.15
N ASP A 192 0.51 -5.77 19.57
CA ASP A 192 -0.77 -5.07 19.81
C ASP A 192 -1.86 -5.64 18.90
N LYS A 193 -2.84 -6.31 19.53
CA LYS A 193 -3.95 -7.00 18.86
C LYS A 193 -4.79 -6.10 17.96
N ASP A 194 -4.85 -4.82 18.24
CA ASP A 194 -5.69 -3.89 17.48
C ASP A 194 -5.15 -3.71 16.05
N TRP A 195 -3.87 -4.03 15.80
CA TRP A 195 -3.25 -3.95 14.47
C TRP A 195 -3.36 -5.24 13.65
N ARG A 196 -4.08 -6.25 14.15
CA ARG A 196 -4.15 -7.58 13.51
C ARG A 196 -5.34 -7.74 12.54
N ASP A 197 -6.26 -6.79 12.51
CA ASP A 197 -7.43 -6.80 11.61
C ASP A 197 -7.03 -6.35 10.19
N TYR A 198 -7.68 -6.94 9.17
CA TYR A 198 -7.53 -6.52 7.77
C TYR A 198 -8.75 -5.67 7.38
N LEU A 199 -8.51 -4.40 7.02
CA LEU A 199 -9.53 -3.42 6.64
C LEU A 199 -9.48 -3.12 5.13
N ALA A 200 -10.66 -3.01 4.52
CA ALA A 200 -10.84 -2.54 3.16
C ALA A 200 -10.78 -1.01 3.06
N ALA A 201 -10.72 -0.48 1.84
CA ALA A 201 -10.68 0.97 1.57
C ALA A 201 -11.90 1.77 2.08
N ASP A 202 -13.02 1.10 2.33
CA ASP A 202 -14.25 1.69 2.88
C ASP A 202 -14.38 1.51 4.40
N SER A 203 -13.28 1.13 5.08
CA SER A 203 -13.20 0.79 6.50
C SER A 203 -13.96 -0.48 6.93
N SER A 204 -14.59 -1.20 6.00
CA SER A 204 -15.13 -2.53 6.30
C SER A 204 -14.00 -3.53 6.58
N ARG A 205 -14.32 -4.67 7.18
CA ARG A 205 -13.34 -5.70 7.52
C ARG A 205 -13.27 -6.73 6.40
N TYR A 206 -12.10 -6.91 5.79
CA TYR A 206 -11.80 -8.12 5.04
C TYR A 206 -11.67 -9.32 5.96
N TRP A 207 -11.10 -9.11 7.15
CA TRP A 207 -10.97 -10.14 8.16
C TRP A 207 -10.80 -9.57 9.56
N ASP A 208 -11.28 -10.32 10.54
CA ASP A 208 -11.37 -9.94 11.95
C ASP A 208 -10.58 -10.92 12.84
N TYR A 209 -9.52 -10.41 13.46
CA TYR A 209 -8.66 -11.21 14.34
C TYR A 209 -9.40 -11.70 15.59
N THR A 210 -10.29 -10.87 16.13
CA THR A 210 -11.05 -11.22 17.33
C THR A 210 -12.01 -12.38 17.09
N THR A 211 -12.55 -12.50 15.88
CA THR A 211 -13.44 -13.60 15.49
C THR A 211 -12.67 -14.87 15.17
N ASP A 212 -11.56 -14.76 14.44
CA ASP A 212 -10.84 -15.91 13.85
C ASP A 212 -9.43 -16.11 14.42
N LYS A 213 -9.26 -15.94 15.73
CA LYS A 213 -7.95 -15.90 16.44
C LYS A 213 -6.96 -17.03 16.11
N MET A 214 -7.45 -18.19 15.69
CA MET A 214 -6.61 -19.35 15.36
C MET A 214 -5.94 -19.23 13.99
N TYR A 215 -6.40 -18.33 13.12
CA TYR A 215 -5.85 -18.12 11.78
C TYR A 215 -4.91 -16.91 11.81
N SER A 216 -3.61 -17.18 11.86
CA SER A 216 -2.61 -16.13 12.08
C SER A 216 -1.28 -16.37 11.38
N LEU A 217 -1.10 -17.54 10.74
CA LEU A 217 0.21 -17.94 10.26
C LEU A 217 0.58 -17.30 8.92
N ARG A 218 -0.39 -17.16 8.02
CA ARG A 218 -0.19 -16.63 6.66
C ARG A 218 -1.42 -15.91 6.18
N VAL A 219 -1.21 -15.03 5.22
CA VAL A 219 -2.26 -14.35 4.46
C VAL A 219 -1.94 -14.46 2.97
N LEU A 220 -2.94 -14.83 2.18
CA LEU A 220 -2.88 -14.85 0.72
C LEU A 220 -4.14 -14.17 0.19
N GLY A 221 -3.98 -13.18 -0.69
CA GLY A 221 -5.10 -12.50 -1.35
C GLY A 221 -5.16 -12.78 -2.84
N LEU A 222 -6.37 -12.88 -3.38
CA LEU A 222 -6.62 -12.78 -4.83
C LEU A 222 -7.78 -11.81 -5.04
N GLY A 223 -7.64 -10.87 -5.95
CA GLY A 223 -8.69 -9.90 -6.15
C GLY A 223 -8.28 -8.63 -6.86
N ARG A 224 -9.20 -7.68 -6.89
CA ARG A 224 -9.00 -6.35 -7.43
C ARG A 224 -9.71 -5.31 -6.57
N SER A 225 -9.02 -4.21 -6.32
CA SER A 225 -9.56 -3.00 -5.70
C SER A 225 -8.91 -1.79 -6.37
N ALA A 226 -9.68 -1.10 -7.21
CA ALA A 226 -9.19 0.05 -7.97
C ALA A 226 -8.81 1.24 -7.07
N SER A 227 -9.53 1.42 -5.95
CA SER A 227 -9.19 2.46 -4.96
C SER A 227 -7.88 2.19 -4.24
N GLU A 228 -7.54 0.92 -4.03
CA GLU A 228 -6.33 0.50 -3.32
C GLU A 228 -5.13 0.28 -4.24
N ASP A 229 -5.31 0.49 -5.55
CA ASP A 229 -4.36 0.11 -6.59
C ASP A 229 -3.90 -1.36 -6.51
N LEU A 230 -4.83 -2.24 -6.17
CA LEU A 230 -4.56 -3.66 -6.01
C LEU A 230 -5.18 -4.43 -7.16
N TYR A 231 -4.35 -5.18 -7.88
CA TYR A 231 -4.77 -6.21 -8.83
C TYR A 231 -3.87 -7.43 -8.64
N GLN A 232 -4.47 -8.54 -8.19
CA GLN A 232 -3.74 -9.73 -7.79
C GLN A 232 -4.47 -10.98 -8.27
N SER A 233 -4.17 -11.43 -9.49
CA SER A 233 -4.70 -12.69 -10.06
C SER A 233 -3.84 -13.91 -9.73
N GLN A 234 -2.64 -13.70 -9.18
CA GLN A 234 -1.77 -14.71 -8.60
C GLN A 234 -1.11 -14.19 -7.32
N THR A 235 -0.99 -15.04 -6.31
CA THR A 235 -0.31 -14.74 -5.05
C THR A 235 0.55 -15.91 -4.59
N GLN A 236 1.54 -15.62 -3.75
CA GLN A 236 2.47 -16.58 -3.20
C GLN A 236 2.75 -16.25 -1.73
N ALA A 237 2.93 -17.28 -0.90
CA ALA A 237 3.34 -17.12 0.48
C ALA A 237 4.71 -16.42 0.57
N SER A 238 4.80 -15.43 1.45
CA SER A 238 6.04 -14.64 1.64
C SER A 238 7.11 -15.37 2.45
N HIS A 239 6.72 -16.44 3.16
CA HIS A 239 7.62 -17.29 3.94
C HIS A 239 7.11 -18.73 4.10
N GLY A 240 8.00 -19.61 4.55
CA GLY A 240 7.72 -21.02 4.87
C GLY A 240 7.54 -21.90 3.62
N SER A 241 6.78 -22.99 3.75
CA SER A 241 6.44 -23.88 2.64
C SER A 241 5.83 -23.13 1.45
N MET A 242 6.20 -23.52 0.24
CA MET A 242 5.69 -22.89 -0.98
C MET A 242 4.17 -23.09 -1.10
N MET A 243 3.39 -22.03 -0.92
CA MET A 243 1.96 -22.00 -1.22
C MET A 243 1.70 -20.88 -2.23
N GLN A 244 1.00 -21.22 -3.30
CA GLN A 244 0.64 -20.30 -4.38
C GLN A 244 -0.83 -20.51 -4.73
N LEU A 245 -1.51 -19.41 -5.08
CA LEU A 245 -2.87 -19.43 -5.59
C LEU A 245 -2.89 -18.58 -6.86
N SER A 246 -3.61 -19.04 -7.88
CA SER A 246 -3.74 -18.34 -9.16
C SER A 246 -5.11 -18.60 -9.76
N LEU A 247 -5.68 -17.58 -10.40
CA LEU A 247 -6.98 -17.67 -11.08
C LEU A 247 -6.91 -18.36 -12.45
N ASP A 248 -5.71 -18.59 -12.95
CA ASP A 248 -5.42 -19.30 -14.20
C ASP A 248 -4.06 -20.02 -14.07
N THR A 249 -3.50 -20.51 -15.17
CA THR A 249 -2.20 -21.15 -15.27
C THR A 249 -1.14 -20.35 -14.53
N LEU A 250 -0.48 -21.00 -13.57
CA LEU A 250 0.58 -20.41 -12.77
C LEU A 250 1.66 -19.80 -13.65
N LYS A 251 2.04 -18.58 -13.31
CA LYS A 251 3.16 -17.85 -13.90
C LYS A 251 4.33 -17.83 -12.92
N SER A 252 5.53 -17.55 -13.43
CA SER A 252 6.71 -17.32 -12.60
C SER A 252 6.47 -16.17 -11.59
N PRO A 253 7.16 -16.17 -10.43
CA PRO A 253 7.11 -15.06 -9.50
C PRO A 253 7.38 -13.71 -10.19
N GLY A 254 6.67 -12.65 -9.77
CA GLY A 254 6.72 -11.34 -10.41
C GLY A 254 5.80 -11.19 -11.62
N GLN A 255 5.18 -12.28 -12.08
CA GLN A 255 4.22 -12.27 -13.18
C GLN A 255 2.84 -12.70 -12.69
N MET A 256 1.81 -12.28 -13.42
CA MET A 256 0.43 -12.61 -13.11
C MET A 256 -0.32 -12.97 -14.40
N PRO A 257 -1.21 -13.98 -14.36
CA PRO A 257 -2.07 -14.25 -15.50
C PRO A 257 -3.03 -13.08 -15.73
N ARG A 258 -3.30 -12.76 -16.99
CA ARG A 258 -4.22 -11.67 -17.36
C ARG A 258 -5.65 -12.18 -17.30
N VAL A 259 -6.25 -12.12 -16.12
CA VAL A 259 -7.63 -12.55 -15.86
C VAL A 259 -8.48 -11.33 -15.53
N PRO A 260 -9.64 -11.12 -16.19
CA PRO A 260 -10.54 -10.04 -15.80
C PRO A 260 -11.10 -10.33 -14.40
N ILE A 261 -10.88 -9.39 -13.48
CA ILE A 261 -11.43 -9.42 -12.12
C ILE A 261 -12.30 -8.17 -11.96
N SER A 262 -13.55 -8.35 -11.52
CA SER A 262 -14.45 -7.26 -11.18
C SER A 262 -13.87 -6.44 -10.03
N ASP A 263 -14.11 -5.13 -10.05
CA ASP A 263 -13.68 -4.27 -8.95
C ASP A 263 -14.34 -4.68 -7.63
N ALA A 264 -13.65 -4.45 -6.51
CA ALA A 264 -14.01 -4.88 -5.16
C ALA A 264 -14.17 -6.41 -4.95
N ALA A 265 -13.83 -7.25 -5.93
CA ALA A 265 -13.79 -8.70 -5.73
C ALA A 265 -12.51 -9.09 -4.99
N MET A 266 -12.66 -9.70 -3.81
CA MET A 266 -11.53 -10.13 -2.97
C MET A 266 -11.77 -11.53 -2.39
N LEU A 267 -10.77 -12.39 -2.49
CA LEU A 267 -10.65 -13.65 -1.78
C LEU A 267 -9.44 -13.55 -0.86
N LEU A 268 -9.66 -13.79 0.43
CA LEU A 268 -8.61 -13.81 1.43
C LEU A 268 -8.52 -15.21 2.04
N HIS A 269 -7.34 -15.82 1.99
CA HIS A 269 -7.03 -17.06 2.66
C HIS A 269 -6.06 -16.78 3.82
N ILE A 270 -6.43 -17.19 5.03
CA ILE A 270 -5.57 -17.10 6.20
C ILE A 270 -5.32 -18.49 6.76
N GLN A 271 -4.05 -18.83 6.97
CA GLN A 271 -3.67 -20.16 7.42
C GLN A 271 -3.75 -20.28 8.94
N LEU A 272 -4.26 -21.42 9.41
CA LEU A 272 -4.29 -21.80 10.83
C LEU A 272 -2.88 -21.79 11.43
N GLY A 273 -2.72 -21.09 12.55
CA GLY A 273 -1.55 -21.19 13.42
C GLY A 273 -1.72 -22.40 14.34
N ILE A 274 -0.94 -23.45 14.12
CA ILE A 274 -1.01 -24.66 14.95
C ILE A 274 -0.41 -24.35 16.32
N GLY A 275 -1.25 -24.16 17.34
CA GLY A 275 -0.85 -24.36 18.72
C GLY A 275 -0.81 -25.86 18.99
N TYR A 276 0.38 -26.47 19.00
CA TYR A 276 0.51 -27.83 19.50
C TYR A 276 0.22 -27.84 21.02
N SER A 277 -1.01 -28.21 21.37
CA SER A 277 -1.24 -29.08 22.53
C SER A 277 -2.21 -30.18 22.08
N ALA A 278 -1.67 -31.14 21.32
CA ALA A 278 -2.30 -32.45 21.24
C ALA A 278 -2.02 -33.15 22.58
N ASN A 279 -2.87 -32.93 23.57
CA ASN A 279 -2.99 -33.87 24.69
C ASN A 279 -3.94 -34.96 24.22
N LEU A 280 -3.37 -36.07 23.77
CA LEU A 280 -3.97 -37.41 23.87
C LEU A 280 -3.39 -38.08 25.11
#